data_AF-A0A8B3SAU8-F1
#
_entry.id   AF-A0A8B3SAU8-F1
#
_cell.length_a   1.000
_cell.length_b   1.000
_cell.length_c   1.000
_cell.angle_alpha   90.00
_cell.angle_beta   90.00
_cell.angle_gamma   90.00
#
_symmetry.space_group_name_H-M   'P 1'
#
loop_
_entity.id
_entity.type
_entity.pdbx_description
1 polymer ?
#
loop_
_entity_poly.entity_id
_entity_poly.type
_entity_poly.pdbx_seq_one_letter_code
_entity_poly.pdbx_strand_id
1 'polypeptide(L)'
;YLAEGAVEYQKLAMLSKPMLRSLENTHLEREIKRKIWIDSLVHGGSSFAGSLVPIAPFLVLETHTLEASITLSILTLVLLGTYSGRLARQNILSHIIRMVGLGIAIVVIVTALGLGH
;
A
#
# COMPACT_ATOMS: atom_id res chain seq x y z
N TYR A 1 -7.70 2.62 6.51
CA TYR A 1 -8.91 3.00 5.73
C TYR A 1 -10.15 3.23 6.60
N LEU A 2 -10.57 2.30 7.49
CA LEU A 2 -11.69 2.57 8.43
C LEU A 2 -11.45 3.79 9.33
N ALA A 3 -10.21 3.95 9.83
CA ALA A 3 -9.82 5.11 10.62
C ALA A 3 -9.81 6.42 9.80
N GLU A 4 -9.44 6.36 8.52
CA GLU A 4 -9.32 7.54 7.66
C GLU A 4 -10.69 8.05 7.18
N GLY A 5 -11.59 7.12 6.83
CA GLY A 5 -13.00 7.46 6.61
C GLY A 5 -13.62 8.08 7.86
N ALA A 6 -13.39 7.50 9.04
CA ALA A 6 -13.89 8.04 10.30
C ALA A 6 -13.39 9.48 10.58
N VAL A 7 -12.13 9.79 10.28
CA VAL A 7 -11.55 11.14 10.43
C VAL A 7 -12.19 12.14 9.46
N GLU A 8 -12.42 11.76 8.20
CA GLU A 8 -13.08 12.64 7.22
C GLU A 8 -14.56 12.87 7.57
N TYR A 9 -15.29 11.86 8.05
CA TYR A 9 -16.64 12.04 8.60
C TYR A 9 -16.65 12.89 9.88
N GLN A 10 -15.63 12.76 10.73
CA GLN A 10 -15.49 13.58 11.92
C GLN A 10 -15.25 15.06 11.57
N LYS A 11 -14.45 15.35 10.53
CA LYS A 11 -14.29 16.73 10.01
C LYS A 11 -15.62 17.30 9.50
N LEU A 12 -16.40 16.51 8.77
CA LEU A 12 -17.74 16.91 8.33
C LEU A 12 -18.66 17.21 9.51
N ALA A 13 -18.65 16.37 10.55
CA ALA A 13 -19.42 16.58 11.78
C ALA A 13 -18.97 17.84 12.55
N MET A 14 -17.66 18.14 12.54
CA MET A 14 -17.13 19.37 13.13
C MET A 14 -17.51 20.62 12.34
N LEU A 15 -17.64 20.53 11.01
CA LEU A 15 -18.07 21.64 10.16
C LEU A 15 -19.59 21.86 10.16
N SER A 16 -20.38 20.80 10.34
CA SER A 16 -21.85 20.91 10.43
C SER A 16 -22.32 21.56 11.72
N LYS A 17 -21.60 21.34 12.83
CA LYS A 17 -21.91 21.87 14.16
C LYS A 17 -21.97 23.42 14.23
N PRO A 18 -20.98 24.17 13.71
CA PRO A 18 -21.05 25.65 13.63
C PRO A 18 -21.98 26.16 12.52
N MET A 19 -22.27 25.35 11.49
CA MET A 19 -23.21 25.74 10.43
C MET A 19 -24.69 25.44 10.76
N LEU A 20 -24.97 24.78 11.90
CA LEU A 20 -26.31 24.36 12.34
C LEU A 20 -27.13 23.65 11.25
N ARG A 21 -26.44 23.03 10.28
CA ARG A 21 -27.05 22.39 9.12
C ARG A 21 -26.36 21.06 8.89
N SER A 22 -27.16 20.01 8.71
CA SER A 22 -26.62 18.72 8.29
C SER A 22 -25.94 18.89 6.92
N LEU A 23 -24.69 18.46 6.84
CA LEU A 23 -23.94 18.35 5.58
C LEU A 23 -24.22 17.03 4.86
N GLU A 24 -25.15 16.20 5.38
CA GLU A 24 -25.60 14.98 4.70
C GLU A 24 -26.30 15.33 3.38
N ASN A 25 -26.07 14.49 2.37
CA ASN A 25 -26.53 14.65 0.98
C ASN A 25 -26.05 15.92 0.26
N THR A 26 -25.07 16.64 0.79
CA THR A 26 -24.45 17.76 0.08
C THR A 26 -23.42 17.29 -0.94
N HIS A 27 -23.08 18.15 -1.90
CA HIS A 27 -22.00 17.90 -2.86
C HIS A 27 -20.67 17.54 -2.15
N LEU A 28 -20.43 18.13 -0.98
CA LEU A 28 -19.23 17.90 -0.18
C LEU A 28 -19.13 16.45 0.35
N GLU A 29 -20.24 15.88 0.85
CA GLU A 29 -20.26 14.49 1.32
C GLU A 29 -20.05 13.51 0.15
N ARG A 30 -20.66 13.78 -1.01
CA ARG A 30 -20.47 12.95 -2.21
C ARG A 30 -19.03 12.96 -2.70
N GLU A 31 -18.37 14.10 -2.67
CA GLU A 31 -16.94 14.21 -3.02
C GLU A 31 -16.05 13.42 -2.05
N ILE A 32 -16.31 13.52 -0.74
CA ILE A 32 -15.55 12.77 0.27
C ILE A 32 -15.79 11.27 0.13
N LYS A 33 -17.04 10.82 -0.06
CA LYS A 33 -17.36 9.40 -0.33
C LYS A 33 -16.63 8.89 -1.57
N ARG A 34 -16.66 9.66 -2.67
CA ARG A 34 -15.96 9.30 -3.91
C ARG A 34 -14.45 9.25 -3.70
N LYS A 35 -13.88 10.21 -2.98
CA LYS A 35 -12.45 10.24 -2.67
C LYS A 35 -12.02 9.01 -1.86
N ILE A 36 -12.76 8.69 -0.79
CA ILE A 36 -12.50 7.49 0.03
C ILE A 36 -12.56 6.22 -0.83
N TRP A 37 -13.52 6.12 -1.74
CA TRP A 37 -13.68 4.96 -2.61
C TRP A 37 -12.51 4.81 -3.60
N ILE A 38 -12.10 5.92 -4.24
CA ILE A 38 -10.96 5.94 -5.16
C ILE A 38 -9.66 5.64 -4.42
N ASP A 39 -9.42 6.28 -3.27
CA ASP A 39 -8.21 6.04 -2.47
C ASP A 39 -8.12 4.57 -2.02
N SER A 40 -9.24 3.98 -1.63
CA SER A 40 -9.32 2.56 -1.27
C SER A 40 -9.01 1.65 -2.47
N LEU A 41 -9.53 1.98 -3.66
CA LEU A 41 -9.30 1.20 -4.88
C LEU A 41 -7.86 1.33 -5.38
N VAL A 42 -7.26 2.52 -5.30
CA VAL A 42 -5.86 2.76 -5.67
C VAL A 42 -4.91 2.04 -4.71
N HIS A 43 -5.14 2.14 -3.39
CA HIS A 43 -4.31 1.43 -2.42
C HIS A 43 -4.47 -0.08 -2.46
N GLY A 44 -5.71 -0.58 -2.58
CA GLY A 44 -5.97 -2.01 -2.73
C GLY A 44 -5.40 -2.54 -4.04
N GLY A 45 -5.66 -1.85 -5.14
CA GLY A 45 -5.18 -2.22 -6.47
C GLY A 45 -3.67 -2.19 -6.59
N SER A 46 -2.99 -1.19 -6.02
CA SER A 46 -1.53 -1.14 -5.98
C SER A 46 -0.93 -2.27 -5.14
N SER A 47 -1.53 -2.61 -4.00
CA SER A 47 -1.10 -3.74 -3.16
C SER A 47 -1.29 -5.08 -3.89
N PHE A 48 -2.43 -5.26 -4.56
CA PHE A 48 -2.72 -6.44 -5.37
C PHE A 48 -1.72 -6.58 -6.52
N ALA A 49 -1.53 -5.51 -7.31
CA ALA A 49 -0.53 -5.50 -8.37
C ALA A 49 0.88 -5.80 -7.84
N GLY A 50 1.25 -5.24 -6.68
CA GLY A 50 2.52 -5.52 -6.02
C GLY A 50 2.70 -7.00 -5.66
N SER A 51 1.65 -7.67 -5.19
CA SER A 51 1.69 -9.11 -4.88
C SER A 51 1.75 -10.02 -6.11
N LEU A 52 1.27 -9.55 -7.27
CA LEU A 52 1.35 -10.33 -8.51
C LEU A 52 2.77 -10.42 -9.04
N VAL A 53 3.65 -9.46 -8.73
CA VAL A 53 5.03 -9.44 -9.22
C VAL A 53 5.83 -10.69 -8.81
N PRO A 54 5.90 -11.10 -7.53
CA PRO A 54 6.56 -12.35 -7.14
C PRO A 54 5.88 -13.61 -7.72
N ILE A 55 4.57 -13.56 -7.96
CA ILE A 55 3.77 -14.69 -8.44
C ILE A 55 3.90 -14.89 -9.96
N ALA A 56 4.08 -13.80 -10.72
CA ALA A 56 4.16 -13.81 -12.18
C ALA A 56 5.13 -14.85 -12.77
N PRO A 57 6.38 -15.01 -12.28
CA PRO A 57 7.29 -16.01 -12.82
C PRO A 57 6.82 -17.45 -12.61
N PHE A 58 6.00 -17.74 -11.59
CA PHE A 58 5.38 -19.06 -11.42
C PHE A 58 4.26 -19.33 -12.42
N LEU A 59 3.67 -18.30 -13.02
CA LEU A 59 2.61 -18.43 -14.02
C LEU A 59 3.16 -18.59 -15.45
N VAL A 60 4.40 -18.13 -15.69
CA VAL A 60 4.95 -17.98 -17.05
C VAL A 60 6.13 -18.93 -17.32
N LEU A 61 6.94 -19.27 -16.31
CA LEU A 61 8.10 -20.15 -16.48
C LEU A 61 7.81 -21.55 -15.94
N GLU A 62 8.31 -22.58 -16.61
CA GLU A 62 8.20 -23.99 -16.19
C GLU A 62 9.46 -24.48 -15.46
N THR A 63 10.60 -23.81 -15.64
CA THR A 63 11.88 -24.12 -14.98
C THR A 63 12.52 -22.84 -14.42
N HIS A 64 13.30 -22.98 -13.34
CA HIS A 64 13.96 -21.85 -12.63
C HIS A 64 12.99 -20.77 -12.08
N THR A 65 11.73 -21.15 -11.81
CA THR A 65 10.67 -20.24 -11.34
C THR A 65 11.01 -19.54 -10.02
N LEU A 66 11.65 -20.26 -9.09
CA LEU A 66 12.04 -19.73 -7.79
C LEU A 66 13.11 -18.63 -7.91
N GLU A 67 14.18 -18.88 -8.66
CA GLU A 67 15.26 -17.91 -8.85
C GLU A 67 14.78 -16.67 -9.60
N ALA A 68 13.94 -16.86 -10.63
CA ALA A 68 13.30 -15.77 -11.35
C ALA A 68 12.36 -14.95 -10.44
N SER A 69 11.58 -15.60 -9.57
CA SER A 69 10.71 -14.93 -8.60
C SER A 69 11.48 -14.10 -7.58
N ILE A 70 12.56 -14.66 -7.01
CA ILE A 70 13.40 -13.94 -6.05
C ILE A 70 14.05 -12.73 -6.72
N THR A 71 14.64 -12.92 -7.90
CA THR A 71 15.32 -11.84 -8.63
C THR A 71 14.34 -10.72 -9.00
N LEU A 72 13.16 -11.08 -9.51
CA LEU A 72 12.12 -10.12 -9.88
C LEU A 72 11.57 -9.38 -8.64
N SER A 73 11.39 -10.07 -7.52
CA SER A 73 10.96 -9.46 -6.25
C SER A 73 11.97 -8.45 -5.73
N ILE A 74 13.27 -8.80 -5.74
CA ILE A 74 14.34 -7.91 -5.32
C ILE A 74 14.39 -6.67 -6.23
N LEU A 75 14.35 -6.86 -7.56
CA LEU A 75 14.31 -5.74 -8.51
C LEU A 75 13.13 -4.81 -8.25
N THR A 76 11.96 -5.38 -7.96
CA THR A 76 10.75 -4.60 -7.68
C THR A 76 10.85 -3.83 -6.38
N LEU A 77 11.40 -4.43 -5.32
CA LEU A 77 11.67 -3.74 -4.05
C LEU A 77 12.67 -2.59 -4.23
N VAL A 78 13.71 -2.78 -5.05
CA VAL A 78 14.68 -1.73 -5.38
C VAL A 78 14.02 -0.60 -6.17
N LEU A 79 13.22 -0.91 -7.19
CA LEU A 79 12.48 0.09 -7.97
C LEU A 79 11.47 0.87 -7.12
N LEU A 80 10.68 0.19 -6.29
CA LEU A 80 9.73 0.84 -5.39
C LEU A 80 10.44 1.65 -4.30
N GLY A 81 11.54 1.14 -3.76
CA GLY A 81 12.36 1.85 -2.77
C GLY A 81 13.01 3.12 -3.33
N THR A 82 13.55 3.05 -4.54
CA THR A 82 14.13 4.22 -5.24
C THR A 82 13.07 5.24 -5.62
N TYR A 83 11.93 4.80 -6.16
CA TYR A 83 10.81 5.69 -6.50
C TYR A 83 10.23 6.39 -5.27
N SER A 84 9.95 5.62 -4.21
CA SER A 84 9.45 6.16 -2.93
C SER A 84 10.45 7.12 -2.29
N GLY A 85 11.74 6.79 -2.30
CA GLY A 85 12.81 7.67 -1.79
C GLY A 85 12.92 8.98 -2.57
N ARG A 86 12.76 8.95 -3.90
CA ARG A 86 12.73 10.14 -4.74
C ARG A 86 11.50 11.01 -4.47
N LEU A 87 10.34 10.40 -4.30
CA LEU A 87 9.08 11.11 -4.01
C LEU A 87 9.10 11.76 -2.62
N ALA A 88 9.74 11.11 -1.64
CA ALA A 88 9.85 11.60 -0.27
C ALA A 88 10.88 12.73 -0.07
N ARG A 89 11.72 13.07 -1.06
CA ARG A 89 12.86 14.01 -0.94
C ARG A 89 13.80 13.70 0.24
N GLN A 90 13.83 12.46 0.70
CA GLN A 90 14.71 12.01 1.78
C GLN A 90 15.93 11.28 1.21
N ASN A 91 16.93 11.00 2.05
CA ASN A 91 18.11 10.23 1.65
C ASN A 91 17.67 8.85 1.13
N ILE A 92 17.68 8.69 -0.19
CA ILE A 92 17.20 7.52 -0.95
C ILE A 92 17.78 6.23 -0.35
N LEU A 93 19.06 6.24 0.00
CA LEU A 93 19.77 5.09 0.56
C LEU A 93 19.20 4.63 1.91
N SER A 94 18.85 5.55 2.80
CA SER A 94 18.25 5.22 4.10
C SER A 94 16.87 4.59 3.93
N HIS A 95 16.11 5.07 2.94
CA HIS A 95 14.77 4.55 2.65
C HIS A 95 14.81 3.15 2.04
N ILE A 96 15.78 2.88 1.16
CA ILE A 96 16.01 1.55 0.58
C ILE A 96 16.37 0.55 1.69
N ILE A 97 17.30 0.88 2.58
CA ILE A 97 17.71 -0.01 3.68
C ILE A 97 16.53 -0.33 4.60
N ARG A 98 15.70 0.66 4.93
CA ARG A 98 14.49 0.45 5.74
C ARG A 98 13.49 -0.49 5.06
N MET A 99 13.23 -0.29 3.76
CA MET A 99 12.31 -1.14 3.00
C MET A 99 12.81 -2.58 2.87
N VAL A 100 14.10 -2.77 2.55
CA VAL A 100 14.71 -4.10 2.47
C VAL A 100 14.71 -4.76 3.84
N GLY A 101 15.07 -4.03 4.91
CA GLY A 101 15.06 -4.53 6.28
C GLY A 101 13.67 -4.98 6.74
N LEU A 102 12.61 -4.22 6.41
CA LEU A 102 11.23 -4.63 6.65
C LEU A 102 10.88 -5.91 5.89
N GLY A 103 11.28 -6.03 4.62
CA GLY A 103 11.08 -7.24 3.82
C GLY A 103 11.73 -8.47 4.47
N ILE A 104 12.99 -8.34 4.89
CA ILE A 104 13.72 -9.42 5.59
C ILE A 104 13.02 -9.78 6.91
N ALA A 105 12.62 -8.79 7.70
CA ALA A 105 11.91 -9.01 8.96
C ALA A 105 10.60 -9.78 8.75
N ILE A 106 9.83 -9.46 7.71
CA ILE A 106 8.61 -10.18 7.35
C ILE A 106 8.93 -11.64 7.02
N VAL A 107 9.95 -11.90 6.19
CA VAL A 107 10.37 -13.27 5.86
C VAL A 107 10.74 -14.04 7.12
N VAL A 108 11.55 -13.47 8.01
CA VAL A 108 11.94 -14.09 9.29
C VAL A 108 10.72 -14.41 10.14
N ILE A 109 9.77 -13.47 10.27
CA ILE A 109 8.53 -13.69 11.05
C ILE A 109 7.68 -14.81 10.44
N VAL A 110 7.49 -14.81 9.12
CA VAL A 110 6.72 -15.83 8.40
C VAL A 110 7.35 -17.21 8.58
N THR A 111 8.68 -17.32 8.46
CA THR A 111 9.41 -18.57 8.73
C THR A 111 9.29 -18.99 10.19
N ALA A 112 9.40 -18.06 11.15
CA ALA A 112 9.27 -18.35 12.58
C ALA A 112 7.85 -18.77 13.00
N LEU A 113 6.81 -18.28 12.31
CA LEU A 113 5.42 -18.68 12.52
C LEU A 113 5.08 -20.06 11.95
N GLY A 114 6.04 -20.77 11.34
CA GLY A 114 5.86 -22.15 10.90
C GLY A 114 5.16 -22.31 9.55
N LEU A 115 5.01 -21.23 8.78
CA LEU A 115 4.56 -21.31 7.36
C LEU A 115 5.65 -21.87 6.42
N GLY A 116 6.77 -22.34 6.98
CA GLY A 116 7.93 -22.91 6.28
C GLY A 116 8.12 -24.42 6.48
N HIS A 117 7.05 -25.17 6.77
CA HIS A 117 7.01 -26.63 6.77
C HIS A 117 5.84 -27.15 5.94
#